data_AF-A0A661SY10-F1
#
_entry.id   AF-A0A661SY10-F1
#
_cell.length_a   1.000
_cell.length_b   1.000
_cell.length_c   1.000
_cell.angle_alpha   90.00
_cell.angle_beta   90.00
_cell.angle_gamma   90.00
#
_symmetry.space_group_name_H-M   'P 1'
#
loop_
_entity.id
_entity.type
_entity.pdbx_description
1 polymer ?
#
loop_
_entity_poly.entity_id
_entity_poly.type
_entity_poly.pdbx_seq_one_letter_code
_entity_poly.pdbx_strand_id
1 'polypeptide(L)'
;GRVAAFEIMGSNLRVKDTILQGETEDRTFYDIIEGSQAFGMMTFDQSIADLFRQGLITEEIAMSYASRKAVMGRAIDSIKAERGEKTTDIEGLELDSDYGQDEKPF
;
A
#
# COMPACT_ATOMS: atom_id res chain seq x y z
N GLY A 1 -9.14 -14.06 17.26
CA GLY A 1 -8.75 -13.01 18.24
C GLY A 1 -8.87 -11.65 17.58
N ARG A 2 -8.40 -10.58 18.23
CA ARG A 2 -8.25 -9.24 17.62
C ARG A 2 -6.80 -8.79 17.75
N VAL A 3 -6.32 -8.00 16.80
CA VAL A 3 -5.00 -7.36 16.83
C VAL A 3 -5.16 -5.85 16.71
N ALA A 4 -4.31 -5.08 17.37
CA ALA A 4 -4.36 -3.63 17.33
C ALA A 4 -3.51 -3.10 16.16
N ALA A 5 -4.11 -2.20 15.38
CA ALA A 5 -3.40 -1.35 14.43
C ALA A 5 -3.24 0.04 15.04
N PHE A 6 -2.13 0.72 14.73
CA PHE A 6 -1.78 2.01 15.33
C PHE A 6 -1.44 3.04 14.26
N GLU A 7 -1.75 4.29 14.55
CA GLU A 7 -1.19 5.45 13.88
C GLU A 7 -0.38 6.24 14.90
N ILE A 8 0.83 6.66 14.52
CA ILE A 8 1.77 7.36 15.40
C ILE A 8 2.18 8.66 14.72
N MET A 9 1.75 9.78 15.29
CA MET A 9 2.11 11.13 14.83
C MET A 9 2.89 11.89 15.91
N GLY A 10 4.13 12.27 15.61
CA GLY A 10 4.96 13.13 16.46
C GLY A 10 4.73 14.64 16.20
N SER A 11 4.95 15.47 17.22
CA SER A 11 4.76 16.94 17.14
C SER A 11 5.96 17.67 16.54
N ASN A 12 6.18 17.49 15.22
CA ASN A 12 7.23 18.21 14.49
C ASN A 12 6.75 19.56 13.91
N LEU A 13 7.65 20.35 13.32
CA LEU A 13 7.30 21.67 12.75
C LEU A 13 6.23 21.57 11.66
N ARG A 14 6.29 20.55 10.80
CA ARG A 14 5.30 20.32 9.74
C ARG A 14 3.92 20.06 10.33
N VAL A 15 3.81 19.19 11.34
CA VAL A 15 2.55 18.91 12.05
C VAL A 15 2.00 20.17 12.71
N LYS A 16 2.84 20.93 13.43
CA LYS A 16 2.40 22.16 14.10
C LYS A 16 1.90 23.20 13.11
N ASP A 17 2.59 23.36 11.99
CA ASP A 17 2.20 24.28 10.94
C ASP A 17 0.88 23.86 10.28
N THR A 18 0.70 22.57 9.97
CA THR A 18 -0.55 22.01 9.44
C THR A 18 -1.71 22.14 10.44
N ILE A 19 -1.48 22.04 11.75
CA ILE A 19 -2.51 22.31 12.76
C ILE A 19 -2.97 23.78 12.70
N LEU A 20 -2.04 24.73 12.52
CA LEU A 20 -2.34 26.16 12.51
C LEU A 20 -2.99 26.62 11.21
N GLN A 21 -2.56 26.07 10.08
CA GLN A 21 -2.94 26.53 8.75
C GLN A 21 -3.97 25.62 8.06
N GLY A 22 -4.20 24.42 8.59
CA GLY A 22 -4.99 23.38 7.95
C GLY A 22 -4.21 22.55 6.92
N GLU A 23 -4.83 21.45 6.49
CA GLU A 23 -4.34 20.62 5.39
C GLU A 23 -4.62 21.28 4.04
N THR A 24 -3.72 21.02 3.09
CA THR A 24 -3.86 21.36 1.67
C THR A 24 -3.64 20.10 0.83
N GLU A 25 -3.95 20.15 -0.46
CA GLU A 25 -3.78 19.00 -1.36
C GLU A 25 -2.33 18.48 -1.40
N ASP A 26 -1.35 19.35 -1.17
CA ASP A 26 0.08 19.07 -1.15
C ASP A 26 0.66 18.88 0.26
N ARG A 27 -0.14 19.08 1.31
CA ARG A 27 0.29 19.00 2.71
C ARG A 27 -0.81 18.43 3.59
N THR A 28 -0.84 17.10 3.69
CA THR A 28 -1.73 16.36 4.60
C THR A 28 -0.95 15.78 5.79
N PHE A 29 -1.64 15.52 6.91
CA PHE A 29 -1.07 14.77 8.03
C PHE A 29 -0.62 13.39 7.61
N TYR A 30 -1.35 12.74 6.70
CA TYR A 30 -0.96 11.44 6.15
C TYR A 30 0.44 11.50 5.54
N ASP A 31 0.69 12.47 4.64
CA ASP A 31 1.97 12.57 3.93
C ASP A 31 3.11 12.96 4.89
N ILE A 32 2.81 13.78 5.91
CA ILE A 32 3.77 14.12 6.97
C ILE A 32 4.14 12.90 7.80
N ILE A 33 3.17 12.08 8.20
CA ILE A 33 3.38 10.86 8.98
C ILE A 33 4.16 9.83 8.14
N GLU A 34 3.72 9.57 6.91
CA GLU A 34 4.37 8.65 5.97
C GLU A 34 5.84 9.03 5.72
N GLY A 35 6.11 10.31 5.48
CA GLY A 35 7.47 10.83 5.29
C GLY A 35 8.31 10.95 6.56
N SER A 36 7.78 10.59 7.73
CA SER A 36 8.47 10.70 9.03
C SER A 36 8.75 9.34 9.69
N GLN A 37 8.69 8.23 8.93
CA GLN A 37 8.99 6.88 9.44
C GLN A 37 10.35 6.76 10.15
N ALA A 38 11.38 7.44 9.64
CA ALA A 38 12.70 7.46 10.27
C ALA A 38 12.70 8.03 11.71
N PHE A 39 11.64 8.78 12.08
CA PHE A 39 11.42 9.32 13.42
C PHE A 39 10.40 8.52 14.23
N GLY A 40 10.08 7.29 13.81
CA GLY A 40 9.15 6.40 14.49
C GLY A 40 7.67 6.73 14.29
N MET A 41 7.34 7.63 13.35
CA MET A 41 5.96 7.87 12.94
C MET A 41 5.48 6.78 11.99
N MET A 42 4.18 6.51 11.97
CA MET A 42 3.59 5.45 11.16
C MET A 42 2.13 5.77 10.87
N THR A 43 1.71 5.62 9.61
CA THR A 43 0.30 5.77 9.24
C THR A 43 -0.49 4.51 9.59
N PHE A 44 -1.81 4.64 9.73
CA PHE A 44 -2.67 3.47 9.94
C PHE A 44 -2.52 2.42 8.82
N ASP A 45 -2.39 2.86 7.57
CA ASP A 45 -2.18 1.99 6.41
C ASP A 45 -0.86 1.20 6.51
N GLN A 46 0.21 1.82 6.97
CA GLN A 46 1.49 1.14 7.20
C GLN A 46 1.37 0.08 8.30
N SER A 47 0.68 0.40 9.40
CA SER A 47 0.42 -0.58 10.47
C SER A 47 -0.42 -1.76 9.97
N ILE A 48 -1.47 -1.51 9.18
CA ILE A 48 -2.29 -2.56 8.56
C ILE A 48 -1.45 -3.43 7.61
N ALA A 49 -0.62 -2.82 6.76
CA ALA A 49 0.23 -3.54 5.82
C ALA A 49 1.23 -4.45 6.58
N ASP A 50 1.79 -3.98 7.70
CA ASP A 50 2.67 -4.77 8.55
C ASP A 50 1.94 -5.95 9.22
N LEU A 51 0.70 -5.75 9.66
CA LEU A 51 -0.14 -6.83 10.22
C LEU A 51 -0.48 -7.87 9.15
N PHE A 52 -0.77 -7.44 7.92
CA PHE A 52 -0.96 -8.35 6.79
C PHE A 52 0.33 -9.11 6.48
N ARG A 53 1.49 -8.43 6.45
CA ARG A 53 2.83 -9.03 6.26
C ARG A 53 3.16 -10.08 7.32
N GLN A 54 2.65 -9.93 8.54
CA GLN A 54 2.82 -10.93 9.61
C GLN A 54 1.78 -12.07 9.55
N GLY A 55 0.82 -12.01 8.62
CA GLY A 55 -0.26 -13.01 8.50
C GLY A 55 -1.29 -12.91 9.62
N LEU A 56 -1.37 -11.77 10.32
CA LEU A 56 -2.28 -11.57 11.45
C LEU A 56 -3.69 -11.13 11.01
N ILE A 57 -3.81 -10.62 9.79
CA ILE A 57 -5.08 -10.24 9.16
C ILE A 57 -5.12 -10.73 7.71
N THR A 58 -6.32 -10.85 7.14
CA THR A 58 -6.52 -11.18 5.71
C THR A 58 -6.40 -9.94 4.84
N GLU A 59 -6.23 -10.16 3.53
CA GLU A 59 -6.27 -9.10 2.52
C GLU A 59 -7.60 -8.33 2.52
N GLU A 60 -8.73 -9.02 2.66
CA GLU A 60 -10.06 -8.39 2.77
C GLU A 60 -10.12 -7.41 3.95
N ILE A 61 -9.57 -7.79 5.10
CA ILE A 61 -9.49 -6.92 6.27
C ILE A 61 -8.53 -5.75 6.01
N ALA A 62 -7.36 -6.00 5.41
CA ALA A 62 -6.43 -4.93 5.07
C ALA A 62 -7.07 -3.89 4.12
N MET A 63 -7.78 -4.34 3.08
CA MET A 63 -8.41 -3.48 2.08
C MET A 63 -9.67 -2.76 2.60
N SER A 64 -10.40 -3.36 3.54
CA SER A 64 -11.60 -2.74 4.12
C SER A 64 -11.27 -1.58 5.07
N TYR A 65 -10.16 -1.66 5.79
CA TYR A 65 -9.72 -0.63 6.75
C TYR A 65 -8.67 0.36 6.22
N ALA A 66 -8.18 0.17 5.00
CA ALA A 66 -7.22 1.08 4.39
C ALA A 66 -7.83 2.45 4.06
N SER A 67 -7.12 3.51 4.46
CA SER A 67 -7.42 4.89 4.12
C SER A 67 -7.12 5.18 2.65
N ARG A 68 -5.99 4.67 2.13
CA ARG A 68 -5.61 4.77 0.71
C ARG A 68 -5.60 3.39 0.05
N LYS A 69 -6.77 2.90 -0.38
CA LYS A 69 -6.94 1.55 -0.98
C LYS A 69 -5.98 1.24 -2.14
N ALA A 70 -5.73 2.21 -3.02
CA ALA A 70 -4.81 2.01 -4.14
C ALA A 70 -3.34 1.81 -3.68
N VAL A 71 -2.93 2.47 -2.60
CA VAL A 71 -1.60 2.30 -1.99
C VAL A 71 -1.54 0.94 -1.27
N MET A 72 -2.57 0.61 -0.50
CA MET A 72 -2.68 -0.67 0.19
C MET A 72 -2.64 -1.87 -0.77
N GLY A 73 -3.36 -1.81 -1.90
CA GLY A 73 -3.33 -2.86 -2.91
C GLY A 73 -1.91 -3.15 -3.42
N ARG A 74 -1.15 -2.09 -3.76
CA ARG A 74 0.26 -2.24 -4.18
C ARG A 74 1.15 -2.81 -3.07
N ALA A 75 0.90 -2.42 -1.82
CA ALA A 75 1.63 -2.96 -0.67
C ALA A 75 1.35 -4.46 -0.48
N ILE A 76 0.08 -4.87 -0.60
CA ILE A 76 -0.34 -6.27 -0.55
C ILE A 76 0.29 -7.07 -1.68
N ASP A 77 0.27 -6.57 -2.91
CA ASP A 77 0.90 -7.25 -4.06
C ASP A 77 2.39 -7.47 -3.83
N SER A 78 3.08 -6.46 -3.30
CA SER A 78 4.51 -6.54 -2.97
C SER A 78 4.76 -7.60 -1.89
N ILE A 79 3.94 -7.62 -0.84
CA ILE A 79 4.03 -8.62 0.25
C ILE A 79 3.75 -10.04 -0.25
N LYS A 80 2.74 -10.21 -1.11
CA LYS A 80 2.42 -11.51 -1.73
C LYS A 80 3.57 -11.99 -2.62
N ALA A 81 4.13 -11.11 -3.43
CA ALA A 81 5.29 -11.42 -4.27
C ALA A 81 6.51 -11.85 -3.44
N GLU A 82 6.82 -11.16 -2.33
CA GLU A 82 7.89 -11.53 -1.39
C GLU A 82 7.69 -12.94 -0.80
N ARG A 83 6.44 -13.39 -0.67
CA ARG A 83 6.09 -14.73 -0.18
C ARG A 83 6.01 -15.80 -1.27
N GLY A 84 6.11 -15.42 -2.54
CA GLY A 84 5.87 -16.31 -3.67
C GLY A 84 4.39 -16.64 -3.90
N GLU A 85 3.47 -15.81 -3.41
CA GLU A 85 2.03 -15.95 -3.62
C GLU A 85 1.61 -15.29 -4.94
N LYS A 86 0.50 -15.76 -5.53
CA LYS A 86 -0.10 -15.11 -6.71
C LYS A 86 -0.58 -13.70 -6.34
N THR A 87 -0.17 -12.70 -7.11
CA THR A 87 -0.61 -11.30 -6.94
C THR A 87 -1.89 -10.98 -7.73
N THR A 88 -2.38 -11.92 -8.53
CA THR A 88 -3.58 -11.77 -9.34
C THR A 88 -4.25 -13.12 -9.55
N ASP A 89 -5.57 -13.09 -9.74
CA ASP A 89 -6.37 -14.25 -10.14
C ASP A 89 -6.36 -14.47 -11.66
N ILE A 90 -5.64 -13.64 -12.43
CA ILE A 90 -5.49 -13.82 -13.88
C ILE A 90 -4.67 -15.09 -14.13
N GLU A 91 -5.31 -16.09 -14.74
CA GLU A 91 -4.68 -17.31 -15.23
C GLU A 91 -4.53 -17.25 -16.76
N GLY A 92 -3.57 -17.99 -17.33
CA GLY A 92 -3.41 -18.09 -18.78
C GLY A 92 -2.74 -16.90 -19.46
N LEU A 93 -1.90 -16.13 -18.75
CA LEU A 93 -1.00 -15.15 -19.36
C LEU A 93 0.16 -15.88 -20.06
N GLU A 94 -0.10 -16.38 -21.26
CA GLU A 94 0.91 -17.01 -22.12
C GLU A 94 1.20 -16.09 -23.32
N LEU A 95 2.46 -16.03 -23.74
CA LEU A 95 2.84 -15.41 -25.00
C LEU A 95 2.34 -16.30 -26.13
N ASP A 96 1.38 -15.81 -26.90
CA ASP A 96 0.90 -16.50 -28.10
C ASP A 96 2.07 -16.66 -29.09
N SER A 97 2.42 -17.91 -29.41
CA SER A 97 3.55 -18.24 -30.29
C SER A 97 3.33 -17.82 -31.75
N ASP A 98 2.09 -17.49 -32.11
CA ASP A 98 1.71 -17.06 -33.46
C ASP A 98 1.82 -15.53 -33.65
N TYR A 99 2.16 -14.79 -32.59
CA TYR A 99 2.29 -13.33 -32.63
C TYR A 99 3.48 -12.91 -33.52
N GLY A 100 3.18 -12.45 -34.74
CA GLY A 100 4.15 -11.94 -35.72
C GLY A 100 4.43 -12.84 -36.93
N GLN A 101 3.71 -13.95 -37.12
CA GLN A 101 3.91 -14.84 -38.28
C GLN A 101 3.06 -14.49 -39.52
N ASP A 102 2.28 -13.40 -39.48
CA ASP A 102 1.43 -12.97 -40.60
C ASP A 102 2.01 -11.79 -41.40
N GLU A 103 3.25 -11.90 -41.85
CA GLU A 103 3.72 -11.15 -43.02
C GLU A 103 4.32 -12.12 -44.04
N LYS A 104 3.46 -12.77 -44.83
CA LYS A 104 3.91 -13.39 -46.09
C LYS A 104 3.95 -12.32 -47.18
N PRO A 105 5.11 -12.04 -47.80
CA PRO A 105 5.18 -11.20 -48.98
C PRO A 105 4.47 -11.92 -50.13
N PHE A 106 3.47 -11.26 -50.73
CA PHE A 106 3.02 -11.56 -52.09
C PHE A 106 3.89 -10.80 -53.09
#